data_AF-A0A1F4N6E2-F1
#
_entry.id   AF-A0A1F4N6E2-F1
#
_cell.length_a   1.000
_cell.length_b   1.000
_cell.length_c   1.000
_cell.angle_alpha   90.00
_cell.angle_beta   90.00
_cell.angle_gamma   90.00
#
_symmetry.space_group_name_H-M   'P 1'
#
loop_
_entity.id
_entity.type
_entity.pdbx_description
1 polymer ?
#
loop_
_entity_poly.entity_id
_entity_poly.type
_entity_poly.pdbx_seq_one_letter_code
_entity_poly.pdbx_strand_id
1 'polypeptide(L)' 'MQILEKSKVIAFGRPGFQPNKEAENFLPYIQFIHVPLLEISSSLIRQRCREGRSIRYLVPEIVRKFIIDMGLYGQQGK' A
#
# COMPACT_ATOMS: atom_id res chain seq x y z
N MET A 1 18.58 2.00 -17.46
CA MET A 1 17.80 3.07 -16.78
C MET A 1 16.44 3.31 -17.47
N GLN A 2 15.79 2.26 -18.00
CA GLN A 2 14.66 2.43 -18.93
C GLN A 2 13.40 3.05 -18.30
N ILE A 3 13.14 2.80 -17.01
CA ILE A 3 11.98 3.35 -16.31
C ILE A 3 12.11 4.87 -16.17
N LEU A 4 13.28 5.36 -15.72
CA LEU A 4 13.51 6.80 -15.51
C LEU A 4 13.56 7.58 -16.83
N GLU A 5 13.99 6.93 -17.92
CA GLU A 5 14.02 7.55 -19.25
C GLU A 5 12.63 7.66 -19.88
N LYS A 6 11.76 6.66 -19.65
CA LYS A 6 10.45 6.56 -20.31
C LYS A 6 9.29 7.09 -19.48
N SER A 7 9.54 7.43 -18.21
CA SER A 7 8.47 7.79 -17.29
C SER A 7 8.94 8.76 -16.22
N LYS A 8 7.98 9.55 -15.72
CA LYS A 8 8.19 10.40 -14.56
C LYS A 8 7.88 9.61 -13.29
N VAL A 9 8.87 9.48 -12.41
CA VAL A 9 8.71 8.78 -11.13
C VAL A 9 8.24 9.75 -10.05
N ILE A 10 7.13 9.40 -9.41
CA ILE A 10 6.56 10.15 -8.29
C ILE A 10 6.52 9.24 -7.08
N ALA A 11 7.02 9.73 -5.94
CA ALA A 11 7.06 8.98 -4.70
C ALA A 11 6.36 9.72 -3.56
N PHE A 12 5.68 8.94 -2.71
CA PHE A 12 5.14 9.42 -1.45
C PHE A 12 6.08 8.98 -0.34
N GLY A 13 6.70 9.94 0.35
CA GLY A 13 7.55 9.64 1.50
C GLY A 13 6.70 9.17 2.67
N ARG A 14 6.96 7.95 3.17
CA ARG A 14 6.44 7.55 4.49
C ARG A 14 7.31 8.18 5.59
N PRO A 15 6.72 8.75 6.65
CA PRO A 15 7.49 9.22 7.79
C PRO A 15 8.38 8.11 8.34
N GLY A 16 9.64 8.44 8.62
CA GLY A 16 10.65 7.48 9.06
C GLY A 16 11.35 6.71 7.93
N PHE A 17 10.98 6.89 6.66
CA PHE A 17 11.76 6.37 5.54
C PHE A 17 13.07 7.17 5.40
N GLN A 18 14.20 6.47 5.38
CA GLN A 18 15.51 7.03 5.04
C GLN A 18 16.08 6.28 3.83
N PRO A 19 16.43 6.97 2.74
CA PRO A 19 17.03 6.33 1.58
C PRO A 19 18.39 5.72 1.98
N ASN A 20 18.65 4.50 1.50
CA ASN A 20 19.98 3.91 1.61
C ASN A 20 20.93 4.52 0.56
N LYS A 21 22.24 4.24 0.67
CA LYS A 21 23.27 4.77 -0.26
C LYS A 21 22.99 4.44 -1.74
N GLU A 22 22.29 3.34 -2.00
CA GLU A 22 21.93 2.94 -3.36
C GLU A 22 20.79 3.81 -3.91
N ALA A 23 19.81 4.14 -3.07
CA ALA A 23 18.69 5.01 -3.40
C ALA A 23 19.12 6.46 -3.66
N GLU A 24 20.20 6.93 -3.04
CA GLU A 24 20.74 8.29 -3.22
C GLU A 24 20.97 8.64 -4.69
N ASN A 25 21.49 7.69 -5.48
CA ASN A 25 21.73 7.89 -6.93
C ASN A 25 20.45 8.13 -7.74
N PHE A 26 19.29 7.74 -7.20
CA PHE A 26 18.01 7.83 -7.87
C PHE A 26 17.15 9.00 -7.38
N LEU A 27 17.46 9.57 -6.22
CA LEU A 27 16.71 10.70 -5.64
C LEU A 27 16.54 11.88 -6.61
N PRO A 28 17.54 12.27 -7.43
CA PRO A 28 17.38 13.38 -8.37
C PRO A 28 16.31 13.14 -9.46
N TYR A 29 15.98 11.87 -9.73
CA TYR A 29 15.02 11.47 -10.76
C TYR A 29 13.61 11.22 -10.21
N ILE A 30 13.41 11.41 -8.90
CA ILE A 30 12.15 11.12 -8.20
C ILE A 30 11.53 12.42 -7.72
N GLN A 31 10.30 12.70 -8.15
CA GLN A 31 9.52 13.79 -7.56
C GLN A 31 8.78 13.29 -6.31
N PHE A 32 9.12 13.85 -5.15
CA PHE A 32 8.39 13.60 -3.93
C PHE A 32 7.16 14.52 -3.84
N ILE A 33 6.01 13.96 -3.46
CA ILE A 33 4.80 14.74 -3.22
C ILE A 33 4.24 14.44 -1.83
N HIS A 34 3.67 15.48 -1.21
CA HIS A 34 3.04 15.37 0.09
C HIS A 34 1.59 14.90 -0.06
N VAL A 35 1.25 13.83 0.63
CA VAL A 35 -0.13 13.33 0.74
C VAL A 35 -0.46 13.05 2.19
N PRO A 36 -1.74 13.12 2.58
CA PRO A 36 -2.18 12.65 3.89
C PRO A 36 -1.71 11.22 4.10
N LEU A 37 -1.06 10.99 5.24
CA LEU A 37 -0.59 9.67 5.60
C LEU A 37 -1.77 8.80 6.00
N LEU A 38 -2.11 7.84 5.13
CA LEU A 38 -2.99 6.74 5.48
C LEU A 38 -2.12 5.56 5.93
N GLU A 39 -2.09 5.33 7.25
CA GLU A 39 -1.44 4.16 7.87
C GLU A 39 -2.25 2.87 7.64
N ILE A 40 -2.57 2.61 6.36
CA ILE A 40 -3.26 1.41 5.91
C ILE A 40 -2.26 0.63 5.05
N SER A 41 -2.09 -0.64 5.37
CA SER A 41 -1.28 -1.57 4.58
C SER A 41 -2.08 -2.80 4.20
N SER A 42 -1.76 -3.42 3.08
CA SER A 42 -2.41 -4.66 2.67
C SER A 42 -2.19 -5.79 3.68
N SER A 43 -1.06 -5.80 4.38
CA SER A 43 -0.79 -6.76 5.47
C SER A 43 -1.77 -6.59 6.63
N LEU A 44 -2.04 -5.35 7.04
CA LEU A 44 -3.05 -5.02 8.06
C LEU A 44 -4.45 -5.48 7.60
N ILE A 45 -4.85 -5.18 6.37
CA ILE A 45 -6.16 -5.57 5.82
C ILE A 45 -6.33 -7.09 5.85
N ARG A 46 -5.36 -7.85 5.30
CA ARG A 46 -5.42 -9.32 5.28
C ARG A 46 -5.42 -9.92 6.67
N GLN A 47 -4.66 -9.34 7.61
CA GLN A 47 -4.67 -9.78 9.01
C GLN A 47 -6.06 -9.59 9.65
N ARG A 48 -6.68 -8.41 9.48
CA ARG A 48 -8.03 -8.15 10.00
C ARG A 48 -9.05 -9.12 9.41
N CYS A 49 -8.97 -9.42 8.11
CA CYS A 49 -9.84 -10.41 7.48
C CYS A 49 -9.69 -11.80 8.13
N ARG A 50 -8.46 -12.27 8.35
CA ARG A 50 -8.18 -13.55 9.02
C ARG A 50 -8.73 -13.62 10.44
N GLU A 51 -8.72 -12.50 11.15
CA GLU A 51 -9.20 -12.38 12.53
C GLU A 51 -10.71 -12.07 12.62
N GLY A 52 -11.43 -12.02 11.50
CA GLY A 52 -12.84 -11.65 11.47
C GLY A 52 -13.12 -10.20 11.85
N ARG A 53 -12.10 -9.32 11.84
CA ARG A 53 -12.23 -7.90 12.18
C ARG A 53 -12.70 -7.10 10.98
N SER A 54 -13.58 -6.13 11.22
CA SER A 54 -14.09 -5.23 10.17
C SER A 54 -12.97 -4.46 9.47
N ILE A 55 -13.06 -4.38 8.14
CA ILE A 55 -12.25 -3.52 7.27
C ILE A 55 -13.07 -2.35 6.66
N ARG A 56 -14.26 -2.06 7.22
CA ARG A 56 -15.08 -0.92 6.81
C ARG A 56 -14.29 0.39 6.96
N TYR A 57 -14.36 1.26 5.96
CA TYR A 57 -13.61 2.52 5.85
C TYR A 57 -12.10 2.39 5.62
N LEU A 58 -11.54 1.18 5.68
CA LEU A 58 -10.12 0.96 5.36
C LEU A 58 -9.89 0.69 3.86
N VAL A 59 -10.96 0.31 3.16
CA VAL A 59 -11.00 0.10 1.71
C VAL A 59 -12.30 0.64 1.15
N PRO A 60 -12.40 0.94 -0.16
CA PRO A 60 -13.66 1.26 -0.80
C PRO A 60 -14.71 0.18 -0.54
N GLU A 61 -15.97 0.58 -0.36
CA GLU A 61 -17.05 -0.33 0.02
C GLU A 61 -17.24 -1.49 -0.98
N ILE A 62 -17.06 -1.23 -2.27
CA ILE A 62 -17.11 -2.26 -3.33
C ILE A 62 -16.01 -3.32 -3.16
N VAL A 63 -14.82 -2.92 -2.69
CA VAL A 63 -13.69 -3.84 -2.44
C VAL A 63 -13.96 -4.67 -1.19
N ARG A 64 -14.52 -4.05 -0.13
CA ARG A 64 -14.92 -4.77 1.08
C ARG A 64 -15.94 -5.86 0.77
N LYS A 65 -16.99 -5.53 0.02
CA LYS A 65 -18.03 -6.50 -0.40
C LYS A 65 -17.42 -7.65 -1.18
N PHE A 66 -16.60 -7.33 -2.19
CA PHE A 66 -15.91 -8.35 -2.99
C PHE A 66 -15.07 -9.30 -2.13
N ILE A 67 -14.30 -8.78 -1.17
CA ILE A 67 -13.49 -9.60 -0.24
C ILE A 67 -14.38 -10.55 0.57
N ILE A 68 -15.54 -10.08 1.06
CA ILE A 68 -16.47 -10.89 1.86
C ILE A 68 -17.18 -11.93 1.00
N ASP A 69 -17.75 -11.51 -0.13
CA ASP A 69 -18.55 -12.36 -1.02
C ASP A 69 -17.71 -13.51 -1.59
N MET A 70 -16.44 -13.24 -1.89
CA MET A 70 -15.49 -14.23 -2.41
C MET A 70 -14.71 -14.97 -1.31
N GLY A 71 -14.94 -14.66 -0.03
CA GLY A 71 -14.24 -15.29 1.10
C GLY A 71 -12.72 -15.07 1.10
N LEU A 72 -12.24 -13.95 0.54
CA LEU A 72 -10.81 -13.69 0.40
C LEU A 72 -10.17 -13.38 1.75
N TYR A 73 -8.98 -13.94 1.98
CA TYR A 73 -8.17 -13.71 3.18
C TYR A 73 -8.83 -14.12 4.52
N GLY A 74 -10.02 -14.71 4.49
CA GLY A 74 -10.63 -15.36 5.65
C GLY A 74 -9.91 -16.66 5.99
N GLN A 75 -10.14 -17.19 7.19
CA GLN A 75 -9.76 -18.57 7.50
C GLN A 75 -10.59 -19.49 6.58
N GLN A 76 -9.94 -20.25 5.70
CA GLN A 76 -10.59 -21.45 5.15
C GLN A 76 -10.95 -22.34 6.34
N GLY A 77 -12.16 -22.89 6.30
CA GLY A 77 -12.82 -23.52 7.45
C GLY A 77 -11.92 -24.39 8.32
N LYS A 78 -12.10 -24.22 9.64
CA LYS A 78 -12.10 -25.37 10.54
C LYS A 78 -13.51 -25.95 10.57
#